data_AF-A0AAW1BHP7-F1
#
_entry.id   AF-A0AAW1BHP7-F1
#
_cell.length_a   1.000
_cell.length_b   1.000
_cell.length_c   1.000
_cell.angle_alpha   90.00
_cell.angle_beta   90.00
_cell.angle_gamma   90.00
#
_symmetry.space_group_name_H-M   'P 1'
#
loop_
_entity.id
_entity.type
_entity.pdbx_description
1 polymer ?
#
loop_
_entity_poly.entity_id
_entity_poly.type
_entity_poly.pdbx_seq_one_letter_code
_entity_poly.pdbx_strand_id
1 'polypeptide(L)'
;MSCGEMGCCRRAGLGCSPRESYGDPDVESPQEHSGAYFVIPPNPARRSKLQRIANKELENWTKWKAQQKLGPIALKPQKLGGRATEAEVREKQQFEYTQSKYQQKLKKEDYERNRREAEEAEILKKKAVQRVKANQLEEKKRQQEWQRQQMLREDHATKTTEFLSQWDLSPSHGTPCQGCCCSSGQKFPIQADPKTRRRQHIPGGEGRLAKKGAWHF
;
A
#
# COMPACT_ATOMS: atom_id res chain seq x y z
N MET A 1 -36.40 19.01 -61.67
CA MET A 1 -34.98 19.43 -61.79
C MET A 1 -34.34 18.51 -62.82
N SER A 2 -34.52 18.84 -64.10
CA SER A 2 -33.58 19.60 -64.94
C SER A 2 -32.37 18.77 -65.37
N CYS A 3 -32.43 18.39 -66.65
CA CYS A 3 -31.40 18.31 -67.69
C CYS A 3 -30.03 17.65 -67.44
N GLY A 4 -29.66 16.80 -68.40
CA GLY A 4 -28.32 16.27 -68.60
C GLY A 4 -28.25 15.43 -69.87
N GLU A 5 -28.55 16.04 -71.02
CA GLU A 5 -28.27 15.52 -72.35
C GLU A 5 -26.76 15.32 -72.56
N MET A 6 -26.34 14.18 -73.11
CA MET A 6 -25.18 14.09 -74.00
C MET A 6 -25.44 12.98 -75.02
N GLY A 7 -25.79 13.42 -76.23
CA GLY A 7 -26.06 12.57 -77.38
C GLY A 7 -24.80 11.88 -77.89
N CYS A 8 -24.94 10.61 -78.27
CA CYS A 8 -24.05 9.94 -79.20
C CYS A 8 -24.80 9.75 -80.51
N CYS A 9 -24.26 10.35 -81.57
CA CYS A 9 -24.77 10.34 -82.93
C CYS A 9 -25.00 8.90 -83.42
N ARG A 10 -26.27 8.49 -83.54
CA ARG A 10 -26.67 7.30 -84.29
C ARG A 10 -26.61 7.64 -85.78
N ARG A 11 -25.58 7.17 -86.47
CA ARG A 11 -25.58 7.15 -87.93
C ARG A 11 -26.39 5.93 -88.37
N ALA A 12 -27.55 6.20 -88.99
CA ALA A 12 -28.30 5.21 -89.75
C ALA A 12 -27.50 4.81 -90.99
N GLY A 13 -27.50 3.52 -91.34
CA GLY A 13 -26.79 3.02 -92.51
C GLY A 13 -26.91 1.51 -92.67
N LEU A 14 -28.06 1.10 -93.21
CA LEU A 14 -28.24 0.10 -94.26
C LEU A 14 -27.58 -1.28 -94.05
N GLY A 15 -28.43 -2.30 -93.94
CA GLY A 15 -28.03 -3.70 -94.10
C GLY A 15 -27.44 -3.94 -95.50
N CYS A 16 -26.37 -4.73 -95.54
CA CYS A 16 -25.84 -5.32 -96.76
C CYS A 16 -25.79 -6.84 -96.55
N SER A 17 -26.60 -7.56 -97.32
CA SER A 17 -26.47 -9.00 -97.52
C SER A 17 -25.07 -9.38 -98.01
N PRO A 18 -24.61 -10.61 -97.75
CA PRO A 18 -23.38 -11.12 -98.33
C PRO A 18 -23.56 -11.24 -99.85
N ARG A 19 -22.78 -10.48 -100.61
CA ARG A 19 -22.62 -10.73 -102.05
C ARG A 19 -21.39 -11.62 -102.19
N GLU A 20 -21.65 -12.90 -102.45
CA GLU A 20 -20.64 -13.82 -102.98
C GLU A 20 -20.01 -13.18 -104.22
N SER A 21 -18.69 -13.09 -104.24
CA SER A 21 -17.90 -12.81 -105.41
C SER A 21 -16.61 -13.61 -105.28
N TYR A 22 -16.58 -14.75 -105.98
CA TYR A 22 -15.41 -15.58 -106.17
C TYR A 22 -14.32 -14.80 -106.92
N GLY A 23 -13.09 -14.89 -106.43
CA GLY A 23 -11.87 -14.39 -107.07
C GLY A 23 -10.67 -15.02 -106.41
N ASP A 24 -10.05 -15.97 -107.12
CA ASP A 24 -8.84 -16.73 -106.76
C ASP A 24 -7.56 -15.86 -106.70
N PRO A 25 -6.45 -16.38 -106.14
CA PRO A 25 -5.36 -15.60 -105.58
C PRO A 25 -4.24 -15.34 -106.59
N ASP A 26 -3.71 -14.11 -106.60
CA ASP A 26 -2.34 -13.88 -107.05
C ASP A 26 -1.58 -13.07 -106.02
N VAL A 27 -0.41 -13.61 -105.66
CA VAL A 27 0.48 -13.21 -104.59
C VAL A 27 1.35 -12.06 -105.08
N GLU A 28 0.99 -10.83 -104.73
CA GLU A 28 1.95 -9.74 -104.51
C GLU A 28 1.50 -8.98 -103.26
N SER A 29 2.25 -9.12 -102.16
CA SER A 29 2.00 -8.33 -100.96
C SER A 29 2.38 -6.88 -101.24
N PRO A 30 1.46 -5.90 -101.14
CA PRO A 30 1.85 -4.50 -101.18
C PRO A 30 2.74 -4.22 -99.96
N GLN A 31 4.03 -3.97 -100.19
CA GLN A 31 4.87 -3.43 -99.11
C GLN A 31 4.48 -1.97 -98.94
N GLU A 32 3.82 -1.64 -97.82
CA GLU A 32 3.56 -0.24 -97.49
C GLU A 32 4.89 0.41 -97.07
N HIS A 33 5.35 1.38 -97.87
CA HIS A 33 6.55 2.15 -97.60
C HIS A 33 6.18 3.40 -96.78
N SER A 34 6.66 3.47 -95.55
CA SER A 34 6.59 4.68 -94.73
C SER A 34 7.96 5.35 -94.70
N GLY A 35 8.31 6.03 -95.80
CA GLY A 35 9.58 6.74 -95.93
C GLY A 35 10.78 5.81 -96.13
N ALA A 36 11.76 5.87 -95.22
CA ALA A 36 13.05 5.15 -95.34
C ALA A 36 13.02 3.69 -94.87
N TYR A 37 11.88 3.18 -94.40
CA TYR A 37 11.72 1.80 -93.94
C TYR A 37 10.46 1.17 -94.53
N PHE A 38 10.50 -0.16 -94.65
CA PHE A 38 9.40 -0.98 -95.16
C PHE A 38 8.66 -1.60 -93.97
N VAL A 39 7.33 -1.49 -93.97
CA VAL A 39 6.49 -2.11 -92.94
C VAL A 39 6.15 -3.52 -93.40
N ILE A 40 6.75 -4.52 -92.76
CA ILE A 40 6.39 -5.93 -93.01
C ILE A 40 5.11 -6.23 -92.24
N PRO A 41 3.99 -6.57 -92.91
CA PRO A 41 2.75 -6.87 -92.25
C PRO A 41 2.90 -8.15 -91.39
N PRO A 42 2.26 -8.21 -90.21
CA PRO A 42 2.35 -9.38 -89.35
C PRO A 42 1.80 -10.61 -90.06
N ASN A 43 2.62 -11.66 -90.17
CA ASN A 43 2.23 -12.92 -90.80
C ASN A 43 0.91 -13.44 -90.17
N PRO A 44 -0.17 -13.58 -90.96
CA PRO A 44 -1.50 -13.89 -90.44
C PRO A 44 -1.53 -15.27 -89.77
N ALA A 45 -0.84 -16.27 -90.33
CA ALA A 45 -0.77 -17.60 -89.75
C ALA A 45 -0.05 -17.61 -88.39
N ARG A 46 1.07 -16.85 -88.27
CA ARG A 46 1.79 -16.70 -87.00
C ARG A 46 0.93 -15.96 -85.97
N ARG A 47 0.23 -14.90 -86.37
CA ARG A 47 -0.68 -14.14 -85.50
C ARG A 47 -1.84 -14.99 -85.00
N SER A 48 -2.52 -15.73 -85.87
CA SER A 48 -3.62 -16.62 -85.49
C SER A 48 -3.14 -17.74 -84.57
N LYS A 49 -1.93 -18.29 -84.79
CA LYS A 49 -1.32 -19.27 -83.88
C LYS A 49 -1.10 -18.68 -82.49
N LEU A 50 -0.55 -17.47 -82.40
CA LEU A 50 -0.33 -16.77 -81.13
C LEU A 50 -1.65 -16.47 -80.41
N GLN A 51 -2.67 -16.01 -81.12
CA GLN A 51 -4.00 -15.77 -80.55
C GLN A 51 -4.63 -17.06 -80.00
N ARG A 52 -4.52 -18.18 -80.73
CA ARG A 52 -5.00 -19.47 -80.26
C ARG A 52 -4.28 -19.93 -78.99
N ILE A 53 -2.96 -19.74 -78.91
CA ILE A 53 -2.17 -20.08 -77.72
C ILE A 53 -2.60 -19.20 -76.55
N ALA A 54 -2.67 -17.87 -76.74
CA ALA A 54 -3.07 -16.92 -75.71
C ALA A 54 -4.47 -17.23 -75.15
N ASN A 55 -5.43 -17.53 -76.02
CA ASN A 55 -6.79 -17.89 -75.60
C ASN A 55 -6.79 -19.22 -74.82
N LYS A 56 -6.03 -20.22 -75.28
CA LYS A 56 -5.93 -21.51 -74.61
C LYS A 56 -5.27 -21.39 -73.23
N GLU A 57 -4.24 -20.56 -73.10
CA GLU A 57 -3.58 -20.29 -71.82
C GLU A 57 -4.51 -19.57 -70.85
N LEU A 58 -5.28 -18.59 -71.33
CA LEU A 58 -6.29 -17.90 -70.54
C LEU A 58 -7.36 -18.87 -70.01
N GLU A 59 -7.89 -19.75 -70.87
CA GLU A 59 -8.82 -20.80 -70.46
C GLU A 59 -8.22 -21.76 -69.43
N ASN A 60 -6.99 -22.21 -69.64
CA ASN A 60 -6.30 -23.08 -68.69
C ASN A 60 -6.09 -22.39 -67.34
N TRP A 61 -5.71 -21.12 -67.33
CA TRP A 61 -5.52 -20.34 -66.11
C TRP A 61 -6.83 -20.13 -65.35
N THR A 62 -7.91 -19.80 -66.04
CA THR A 62 -9.24 -19.67 -65.41
C THR A 62 -9.72 -20.98 -64.78
N LYS A 63 -9.53 -22.11 -65.46
CA LYS A 63 -9.83 -23.45 -64.91
C LYS A 63 -8.97 -23.77 -63.69
N TRP A 64 -7.67 -23.50 -63.74
CA TRP A 64 -6.77 -23.69 -62.61
C TRP A 64 -7.17 -22.81 -61.42
N LYS A 65 -7.47 -21.53 -61.64
CA LYS A 65 -8.02 -20.62 -60.60
C LYS A 65 -9.31 -21.16 -60.01
N ALA A 66 -10.21 -21.71 -60.82
CA ALA A 66 -11.46 -22.29 -60.33
C ALA A 66 -11.21 -23.53 -59.46
N GLN A 67 -10.26 -24.38 -59.85
CA GLN A 67 -9.87 -25.58 -59.10
C GLN A 67 -9.12 -25.25 -57.79
N GLN A 68 -8.29 -24.19 -57.79
CA GLN A 68 -7.48 -23.78 -56.64
C GLN A 68 -8.19 -22.80 -55.70
N LYS A 69 -9.37 -22.29 -56.07
CA LYS A 69 -10.19 -21.50 -55.16
C LYS A 69 -10.66 -22.40 -54.02
N LEU A 70 -9.96 -22.31 -52.89
CA LEU A 70 -10.46 -22.86 -51.63
C LEU A 70 -11.82 -22.22 -51.35
N GLY A 71 -12.81 -23.06 -51.04
CA GLY A 71 -14.15 -22.58 -50.70
C GLY A 71 -14.13 -21.69 -49.46
N PRO A 72 -15.18 -20.88 -49.24
CA PRO A 72 -15.34 -20.16 -47.98
C PRO A 72 -15.23 -21.13 -46.82
N ILE A 73 -14.26 -20.91 -45.93
CA ILE A 73 -14.04 -21.75 -44.76
C ILE A 73 -15.22 -21.52 -43.81
N ALA A 74 -16.22 -22.41 -43.87
CA ALA A 74 -17.41 -22.40 -43.02
C ALA A 74 -17.12 -23.07 -41.67
N LEU A 75 -16.01 -22.71 -41.02
CA LEU A 75 -15.72 -23.16 -39.67
C LEU A 75 -16.36 -22.18 -38.68
N LYS A 76 -17.05 -22.71 -37.67
CA LYS A 76 -17.51 -21.88 -36.56
C LYS A 76 -16.26 -21.35 -35.83
N PRO A 77 -16.17 -20.03 -35.55
CA PRO A 77 -15.05 -19.49 -34.81
C PRO A 77 -14.96 -20.20 -33.46
N GLN A 78 -13.84 -20.89 -33.24
CA GLN A 78 -13.55 -21.55 -31.98
C GLN A 78 -13.03 -20.50 -31.00
N LYS A 79 -13.72 -20.33 -29.86
CA LYS A 79 -13.19 -19.50 -28.77
C LYS A 79 -11.93 -20.18 -28.22
N LEU A 80 -10.77 -19.61 -28.52
CA LEU A 80 -9.49 -19.97 -27.92
C LEU A 80 -9.30 -19.11 -26.66
N GLY A 81 -9.25 -19.74 -25.48
CA GLY A 81 -9.13 -19.05 -24.21
C GLY A 81 -9.60 -19.90 -23.02
N GLY A 82 -9.27 -19.46 -21.80
CA GLY A 82 -9.56 -20.18 -20.55
C GLY A 82 -11.05 -20.51 -20.35
N ARG A 83 -11.32 -21.54 -19.54
CA ARG A 83 -12.68 -22.04 -19.27
C ARG A 83 -13.56 -21.06 -18.45
N ALA A 84 -12.93 -20.12 -17.75
CA ALA A 84 -13.60 -19.16 -16.90
C ALA A 84 -13.87 -17.86 -17.65
N THR A 85 -14.96 -17.21 -17.30
CA THR A 85 -15.25 -15.86 -17.78
C THR A 85 -14.39 -14.84 -17.03
N GLU A 86 -14.10 -13.69 -17.66
CA GLU A 86 -13.33 -12.61 -17.04
C GLU A 86 -13.97 -12.10 -15.74
N ALA A 87 -15.30 -12.01 -15.71
CA ALA A 87 -16.05 -11.58 -14.54
C ALA A 87 -15.86 -12.53 -13.35
N GLU A 88 -15.92 -13.84 -13.59
CA GLU A 88 -15.70 -14.87 -12.58
C GLU A 88 -14.28 -14.82 -12.01
N VAL A 89 -13.27 -14.61 -12.87
CA VAL A 89 -11.88 -14.46 -12.44
C VAL A 89 -11.70 -13.21 -11.57
N ARG A 90 -12.33 -12.09 -11.96
CA ARG A 90 -12.29 -10.85 -11.16
C ARG A 90 -12.96 -11.00 -9.81
N GLU A 91 -14.13 -11.65 -9.76
CA GLU A 91 -14.84 -11.90 -8.51
C GLU A 91 -14.00 -12.74 -7.56
N LYS A 92 -13.40 -13.84 -8.06
CA LYS A 92 -12.51 -14.69 -7.26
C LYS A 92 -11.32 -13.90 -6.72
N GLN A 93 -10.66 -13.11 -7.57
CA GLN A 93 -9.53 -12.29 -7.15
C GLN A 93 -9.93 -11.27 -6.06
N GLN A 94 -11.09 -10.63 -6.18
CA GLN A 94 -11.61 -9.69 -5.17
C GLN A 94 -11.93 -10.39 -3.86
N PHE A 95 -12.54 -11.58 -3.93
CA PHE A 95 -12.88 -12.38 -2.78
C PHE A 95 -11.63 -12.85 -2.03
N GLU A 96 -10.66 -13.42 -2.73
CA GLU A 96 -9.38 -13.86 -2.16
C GLU A 96 -8.61 -12.70 -1.51
N TYR A 97 -8.58 -11.54 -2.17
CA TYR A 97 -7.96 -10.33 -1.61
C TYR A 97 -8.64 -9.92 -0.30
N THR A 98 -9.97 -9.91 -0.28
CA THR A 98 -10.75 -9.52 0.91
C THR A 98 -10.54 -10.51 2.06
N GLN A 99 -10.54 -11.81 1.78
CA GLN A 99 -10.27 -12.84 2.78
C GLN A 99 -8.85 -12.74 3.35
N SER A 100 -7.84 -12.62 2.48
CA SER A 100 -6.44 -12.48 2.90
C SER A 100 -6.24 -11.24 3.78
N LYS A 101 -6.82 -10.11 3.37
CA LYS A 101 -6.79 -8.87 4.16
C LYS A 101 -7.42 -9.05 5.54
N TYR A 102 -8.54 -9.76 5.63
CA TYR A 102 -9.19 -10.04 6.91
C TYR A 102 -8.33 -10.93 7.80
N GLN A 103 -7.76 -12.01 7.27
CA GLN A 103 -6.86 -12.90 8.01
C GLN A 103 -5.61 -12.17 8.53
N GLN A 104 -5.03 -11.28 7.73
CA GLN A 104 -3.89 -10.47 8.17
C GLN A 104 -4.24 -9.55 9.33
N LYS A 105 -5.43 -8.94 9.31
CA LYS A 105 -5.91 -8.10 10.42
C LYS A 105 -6.04 -8.90 11.71
N LEU A 106 -6.68 -10.07 11.66
CA LEU A 106 -6.83 -10.93 12.83
C LEU A 106 -5.47 -11.33 13.42
N LYS A 107 -4.54 -11.79 12.57
CA LYS A 107 -3.18 -12.15 13.02
C LYS A 107 -2.46 -10.98 13.70
N LYS A 108 -2.63 -9.76 13.16
CA LYS A 108 -2.04 -8.56 13.74
C LYS A 108 -2.68 -8.23 15.09
N GLU A 109 -3.99 -8.30 15.19
CA GLU A 109 -4.72 -8.01 16.44
C GLU A 109 -4.38 -9.02 17.53
N ASP A 110 -4.30 -10.32 17.20
CA ASP A 110 -3.88 -11.36 18.12
C ASP A 110 -2.44 -11.16 18.61
N TYR A 111 -1.52 -10.84 17.69
CA TYR A 111 -0.14 -10.54 18.06
C TYR A 111 -0.06 -9.33 19.00
N GLU A 112 -0.77 -8.25 18.69
CA GLU A 112 -0.81 -7.05 19.53
C GLU A 112 -1.44 -7.31 20.90
N ARG A 113 -2.48 -8.14 20.98
CA ARG A 113 -3.10 -8.56 22.25
C ARG A 113 -2.10 -9.33 23.10
N ASN A 114 -1.48 -10.37 22.54
CA ASN A 114 -0.48 -11.16 23.25
C ASN A 114 0.72 -10.31 23.71
N ARG A 115 1.16 -9.34 22.88
CA ARG A 115 2.23 -8.41 23.26
C ARG A 115 1.84 -7.57 24.48
N ARG A 116 0.64 -7.00 24.49
CA ARG A 116 0.14 -6.22 25.63
C ARG A 116 0.02 -7.05 26.89
N GLU A 117 -0.52 -8.26 26.80
CA GLU A 117 -0.65 -9.17 27.95
C GLU A 117 0.73 -9.52 28.55
N ALA A 118 1.74 -9.76 27.70
CA ALA A 118 3.10 -10.01 28.14
C ALA A 118 3.73 -8.77 28.82
N GLU A 119 3.58 -7.59 28.22
CA GLU A 119 4.03 -6.32 28.78
C GLU A 119 3.37 -6.02 30.14
N GLU A 120 2.06 -6.25 30.27
CA GLU A 120 1.31 -6.09 31.51
C GLU A 120 1.79 -7.07 32.60
N ALA A 121 2.00 -8.34 32.25
CA ALA A 121 2.53 -9.34 33.17
C ALA A 121 3.94 -8.95 33.68
N GLU A 122 4.80 -8.41 32.82
CA GLU A 122 6.10 -7.88 33.24
C GLU A 122 5.98 -6.69 34.18
N ILE A 123 5.08 -5.75 33.88
CA ILE A 123 4.84 -4.58 34.72
C ILE A 123 4.35 -5.03 36.10
N LEU A 124 3.44 -5.99 36.16
CA LEU A 124 2.95 -6.56 37.41
C LEU A 124 4.07 -7.21 38.22
N LYS A 125 4.96 -7.99 37.58
CA LYS A 125 6.15 -8.57 38.23
C LYS A 125 7.06 -7.48 38.80
N LYS A 126 7.38 -6.45 38.00
CA LYS A 126 8.22 -5.32 38.43
C LYS A 126 7.58 -4.55 39.60
N LYS A 127 6.26 -4.32 39.56
CA LYS A 127 5.49 -3.71 40.66
C LYS A 127 5.52 -4.56 41.93
N ALA A 128 5.35 -5.87 41.82
CA ALA A 128 5.41 -6.79 42.97
C ALA A 128 6.79 -6.73 43.64
N VAL A 129 7.88 -6.76 42.84
CA VAL A 129 9.25 -6.61 43.36
C VAL A 129 9.44 -5.27 44.08
N GLN A 130 8.94 -4.18 43.51
CA GLN A 130 9.04 -2.86 44.15
C GLN A 130 8.25 -2.80 45.47
N ARG A 131 7.05 -3.39 45.52
CA ARG A 131 6.26 -3.49 46.76
C ARG A 131 7.00 -4.27 47.84
N VAL A 132 7.59 -5.42 47.50
CA VAL A 132 8.38 -6.21 48.44
C VAL A 132 9.57 -5.41 48.96
N LYS A 133 10.30 -4.71 48.08
CA LYS A 133 11.43 -3.84 48.48
C LYS A 133 10.97 -2.71 49.40
N ALA A 134 9.82 -2.08 49.10
CA ALA A 134 9.27 -1.02 49.94
C ALA A 134 8.89 -1.53 51.34
N ASN A 135 8.22 -2.68 51.42
CA ASN A 135 7.85 -3.30 52.70
C ASN A 135 9.09 -3.68 53.52
N GLN A 136 10.11 -4.27 52.90
CA GLN A 136 11.37 -4.60 53.58
C GLN A 136 12.08 -3.35 54.10
N LEU A 137 12.04 -2.25 53.34
CA LEU A 137 12.63 -0.99 53.77
C LEU A 137 11.87 -0.37 54.93
N GLU A 138 10.53 -0.42 54.90
CA GLU A 138 9.68 0.07 55.99
C GLU A 138 9.94 -0.72 57.27
N GLU A 139 10.02 -2.04 57.19
CA GLU A 139 10.26 -2.91 58.35
C GLU A 139 11.62 -2.61 58.99
N LYS A 140 12.67 -2.42 58.18
CA LYS A 140 14.00 -1.99 58.69
C LYS A 140 13.93 -0.64 59.40
N LYS A 141 13.18 0.33 58.85
CA LYS A 141 12.99 1.64 59.50
C LYS A 141 12.22 1.52 60.81
N ARG A 142 11.19 0.66 60.85
CA ARG A 142 10.45 0.38 62.09
C ARG A 142 11.36 -0.20 63.16
N GLN A 143 12.23 -1.15 62.80
CA GLN A 143 13.21 -1.73 63.72
C GLN A 143 14.20 -0.67 64.25
N GLN A 144 14.73 0.18 63.37
CA GLN A 144 15.65 1.25 63.77
C GLN A 144 14.97 2.28 64.69
N GLU A 145 13.75 2.72 64.38
CA GLU A 145 13.03 3.65 65.24
C GLU A 145 12.66 3.01 66.57
N TRP A 146 12.32 1.71 66.58
CA TRP A 146 12.09 0.97 67.81
C TRP A 146 13.35 0.93 68.69
N GLN A 147 14.51 0.61 68.12
CA GLN A 147 15.79 0.65 68.85
C GLN A 147 16.11 2.05 69.37
N ARG A 148 15.89 3.09 68.55
CA ARG A 148 16.06 4.49 68.96
C ARG A 148 15.18 4.84 70.15
N GLN A 149 13.93 4.39 70.13
CA GLN A 149 12.99 4.59 71.24
C GLN A 149 13.37 3.79 72.49
N GLN A 150 13.87 2.56 72.37
CA GLN A 150 14.34 1.80 73.52
C GLN A 150 15.53 2.48 74.20
N MET A 151 16.57 2.86 73.44
CA MET A 151 17.71 3.57 74.03
C MET A 151 17.29 4.88 74.68
N LEU A 152 16.38 5.64 74.06
CA LEU A 152 15.86 6.87 74.65
C LEU A 152 15.11 6.60 75.97
N ARG A 153 14.35 5.50 76.05
CA ARG A 153 13.66 5.09 77.29
C ARG A 153 14.65 4.68 78.37
N GLU A 154 15.67 3.90 78.02
CA GLU A 154 16.75 3.48 78.92
C GLU A 154 17.54 4.67 79.46
N ASP A 155 17.94 5.61 78.59
CA ASP A 155 18.59 6.86 78.98
C ASP A 155 17.71 7.68 79.91
N HIS A 156 16.40 7.80 79.61
CA HIS A 156 15.46 8.49 80.48
C HIS A 156 15.34 7.82 81.85
N ALA A 157 15.18 6.50 81.89
CA ALA A 157 15.10 5.74 83.13
C ALA A 157 16.38 5.93 83.96
N THR A 158 17.55 5.82 83.32
CA THR A 158 18.86 6.02 83.96
C THR A 158 18.96 7.41 84.56
N LYS A 159 18.68 8.46 83.77
CA LYS A 159 18.69 9.86 84.25
C LYS A 159 17.68 10.11 85.36
N THR A 160 16.49 9.52 85.29
CA THR A 160 15.50 9.63 86.38
C THR A 160 16.01 8.95 87.65
N THR A 161 16.61 7.77 87.56
CA THR A 161 17.19 7.08 88.73
C THR A 161 18.40 7.82 89.30
N GLU A 162 19.29 8.35 88.43
CA GLU A 162 20.42 9.18 88.84
C GLU A 162 19.93 10.44 89.56
N PHE A 163 18.94 11.14 88.98
CA PHE A 163 18.32 12.30 89.61
C PHE A 163 17.74 11.94 90.98
N LEU A 164 16.91 10.90 91.09
CA LEU A 164 16.34 10.48 92.39
C LEU A 164 17.43 10.11 93.41
N SER A 165 18.48 9.40 92.99
CA SER A 165 19.60 9.05 93.88
C SER A 165 20.37 10.29 94.38
N GLN A 166 20.51 11.32 93.55
CA GLN A 166 21.11 12.59 93.95
C GLN A 166 20.26 13.33 94.99
N TRP A 167 18.93 13.22 94.89
CA TRP A 167 17.99 13.76 95.88
C TRP A 167 18.05 12.97 97.19
N ASP A 168 18.13 11.63 97.14
CA ASP A 168 18.23 10.79 98.34
C ASP A 168 19.57 10.99 99.09
N LEU A 169 20.64 11.36 98.37
CA LEU A 169 21.93 11.76 98.92
C LEU A 169 22.00 13.24 99.31
N SER A 170 20.97 14.03 99.05
CA SER A 170 20.82 15.39 99.56
C SER A 170 19.98 15.34 100.83
N PRO A 171 20.57 15.40 102.04
CA PRO A 171 19.77 15.59 103.22
C PRO A 171 19.04 16.91 103.05
N SER A 172 17.72 16.87 103.23
CA SER A 172 16.94 18.04 103.60
C SER A 172 17.53 18.62 104.89
N HIS A 173 18.58 19.42 104.76
CA HIS A 173 18.85 20.50 105.67
C HIS A 173 17.83 21.59 105.33
N GLY A 174 16.60 21.36 105.78
CA GLY A 174 15.58 22.39 105.85
C GLY A 174 15.99 23.44 106.87
N THR A 175 16.87 24.36 106.48
CA THR A 175 16.92 25.70 107.09
C THR A 175 15.98 26.60 106.27
N PRO A 176 14.94 27.19 106.88
CA PRO A 176 14.13 28.17 106.18
C PRO A 176 15.00 29.40 105.91
N CYS A 177 15.30 29.67 104.64
CA CYS A 177 15.84 30.97 104.25
C CYS A 177 14.71 32.00 104.39
N GLN A 178 14.63 32.62 105.56
CA GLN A 178 13.85 33.81 105.78
C GLN A 178 14.64 34.99 105.19
N GLY A 179 14.17 35.46 104.03
CA GLY A 179 14.62 36.71 103.43
C GLY A 179 15.61 36.56 102.28
N CYS A 180 15.10 36.22 101.10
CA CYS A 180 15.66 36.79 99.87
C CYS A 180 14.57 36.86 98.79
N CYS A 181 14.08 38.07 98.57
CA CYS A 181 13.28 38.42 97.41
C CYS A 181 14.18 38.37 96.17
N CYS A 182 13.97 37.39 95.29
CA CYS A 182 14.46 37.45 93.91
C CYS A 182 13.26 37.37 92.97
N SER A 183 12.63 38.54 92.81
CA SER A 183 11.76 38.85 91.69
C SER A 183 12.57 38.91 90.40
N SER A 184 12.47 37.89 89.56
CA SER A 184 12.75 38.02 88.13
C SER A 184 12.01 36.93 87.35
N GLY A 185 10.75 37.23 87.02
CA GLY A 185 10.04 36.51 85.96
C GLY A 185 10.73 36.77 84.62
N GLN A 186 11.67 35.91 84.24
CA GLN A 186 12.15 35.85 82.86
C GLN A 186 11.17 34.99 82.05
N LYS A 187 10.32 35.67 81.26
CA LYS A 187 9.61 35.06 80.14
C LYS A 187 10.65 34.71 79.08
N PHE A 188 10.86 33.42 78.83
CA PHE A 188 11.54 32.96 77.63
C PHE A 188 10.62 33.17 76.42
N PRO A 189 11.08 33.82 75.33
CA PRO A 189 10.32 33.84 74.09
C PRO A 189 10.41 32.47 73.43
N ILE A 190 9.26 31.79 73.31
CA ILE A 190 9.10 30.69 72.36
C ILE A 190 9.23 31.30 70.96
N GLN A 191 10.40 31.15 70.35
CA GLN A 191 10.54 31.43 68.92
C GLN A 191 9.79 30.34 68.16
N ALA A 192 8.64 30.71 67.59
CA ALA A 192 7.99 29.89 66.59
C ALA A 192 8.78 30.00 65.28
N ASP A 193 9.33 28.88 64.81
CA ASP A 193 9.90 28.75 63.46
C ASP A 193 8.78 28.82 62.41
N PRO A 194 8.79 29.77 61.45
CA PRO A 194 7.88 29.72 60.32
C PRO A 194 8.66 29.33 59.06
N LYS A 195 8.94 28.03 58.86
CA LYS A 195 9.37 27.51 57.55
C LYS A 195 8.76 26.15 57.21
N THR A 196 7.43 26.09 57.10
CA THR A 196 6.80 25.17 56.13
C THR A 196 6.99 25.72 54.72
N ARG A 197 8.13 25.43 54.10
CA ARG A 197 8.28 25.54 52.64
C ARG A 197 7.43 24.42 52.03
N ARG A 198 6.17 24.74 51.67
CA ARG A 198 5.36 23.90 50.78
C ARG A 198 6.20 23.57 49.56
N ARG A 199 6.66 22.32 49.47
CA ARG A 199 7.24 21.76 48.26
C ARG A 199 6.09 21.65 47.27
N GLN A 200 6.02 22.58 46.33
CA GLN A 200 5.07 22.48 45.23
C GLN A 200 5.34 21.16 44.51
N HIS A 201 4.34 20.30 44.52
CA HIS A 201 4.27 19.13 43.67
C HIS A 201 4.20 19.65 42.22
N ILE A 202 5.26 19.45 41.44
CA ILE A 202 5.24 19.65 39.99
C ILE A 202 4.45 18.47 39.42
N PRO A 203 3.22 18.64 38.90
CA PRO A 203 2.58 17.59 38.12
C PRO A 203 3.43 17.32 36.89
N GLY A 204 3.62 16.03 36.62
CA GLY A 204 4.50 15.52 35.57
C GLY A 204 4.27 16.18 34.23
N GLY A 205 5.38 16.42 33.54
CA GLY A 205 5.37 16.88 32.16
C GLY A 205 4.54 15.94 31.31
N GLU A 206 3.45 16.47 30.76
CA GLU A 206 2.81 15.90 29.59
C GLU A 206 3.85 15.85 28.48
N GLY A 207 4.27 14.63 28.14
CA GLY A 207 5.05 14.37 26.96
C GLY A 207 4.28 14.89 25.76
N ARG A 208 4.76 16.00 25.18
CA ARG A 208 4.39 16.42 23.84
C ARG A 208 4.66 15.24 22.89
N LEU A 209 3.61 14.54 22.52
CA LEU A 209 3.61 13.64 21.38
C LEU A 209 3.91 14.50 20.14
N ALA A 210 5.17 14.53 19.73
CA ALA A 210 5.55 15.08 18.44
C ALA A 210 4.87 14.23 17.36
N LYS A 211 3.73 14.70 16.85
CA LYS A 211 3.12 14.19 15.62
C LYS A 211 4.09 14.50 14.47
N LYS A 212 5.01 13.58 14.19
CA LYS A 212 5.71 13.54 12.91
C LYS A 212 4.69 13.08 11.87
N GLY A 213 4.02 14.04 11.25
CA GLY A 213 3.29 13.82 10.01
C GLY A 213 4.30 13.59 8.89
N ALA A 214 4.58 12.32 8.59
CA ALA A 214 5.25 11.93 7.36
C ALA A 214 4.21 11.98 6.24
N TRP A 215 4.18 13.09 5.52
CA TRP A 215 3.59 13.14 4.18
C TRP A 215 4.66 12.61 3.23
N HIS A 216 4.49 11.36 2.79
CA HIS A 216 5.13 10.87 1.58
C HIS A 216 4.18 11.14 0.42
N PHE A 217 4.63 11.97 -0.51
CA PHE A 217 4.12 12.09 -1.87
C PHE A 217 5.01 11.25 -2.78
#